data_AF-A0A2L0GL59-F1
#
_entry.id   AF-A0A2L0GL59-F1
#
_cell.length_a   1.000
_cell.length_b   1.000
_cell.length_c   1.000
_cell.angle_alpha   90.00
_cell.angle_beta   90.00
_cell.angle_gamma   90.00
#
_symmetry.space_group_name_H-M   'P 1'
#
loop_
_entity.id
_entity.type
_entity.pdbx_description
1 polymer ?
#
loop_
_entity_poly.entity_id
_entity_poly.type
_entity_poly.pdbx_seq_one_letter_code
_entity_poly.pdbx_strand_id
1 'polypeptide(L)'
;MERVIDLVRTRRLSARSPSGVRQGHKDKAMKGDLTGGCLCVAVRYSLREGFRFRPYACHCTDCQTRTGAAFNEHMLFARQDLEIEGELDSGSYEQPSGAVSTIWGCAKCKVRIFAENDKRPGFASLRCGTLDRSAEIVPVVSPAVV
;
A
#
# COMPACT_ATOMS: atom_id res chain seq x y z
N MET A 1 28.06 -21.97 -11.23
CA MET A 1 27.07 -21.71 -10.17
C MET A 1 27.80 -21.30 -8.87
N GLU A 2 28.74 -20.35 -8.95
CA GLU A 2 29.62 -19.95 -7.83
C GLU A 2 29.81 -18.42 -7.71
N ARG A 3 29.07 -17.62 -8.52
CA ARG A 3 29.23 -16.15 -8.57
C ARG A 3 28.05 -15.36 -7.96
N VAL A 4 27.21 -16.00 -7.15
CA VAL A 4 26.05 -15.36 -6.51
C VAL A 4 26.29 -15.07 -5.01
N ILE A 5 27.39 -15.57 -4.43
CA ILE A 5 27.62 -15.52 -2.97
C ILE A 5 28.41 -14.27 -2.52
N ASP A 6 28.98 -13.48 -3.45
CA ASP A 6 29.95 -12.42 -3.09
C ASP A 6 29.40 -10.98 -3.05
N LEU A 7 28.07 -10.80 -2.91
CA LEU A 7 27.47 -9.45 -2.79
C LEU A 7 26.99 -9.07 -1.38
N VAL A 8 27.29 -9.88 -0.36
CA VAL A 8 27.01 -9.55 1.06
C VAL A 8 28.31 -9.14 1.78
N ARG A 9 29.18 -8.38 1.11
CA ARG A 9 30.39 -7.79 1.70
C ARG A 9 30.22 -6.28 1.88
N THR A 10 29.72 -5.95 3.07
CA THR A 10 30.10 -4.78 3.90
C THR A 10 30.22 -3.41 3.21
N ARG A 11 29.12 -2.64 3.24
CA ARG A 11 29.21 -1.22 3.61
C ARG A 11 28.78 -1.08 5.07
N ARG A 12 29.76 -0.98 5.96
CA ARG A 12 29.54 -0.45 7.32
C ARG A 12 29.07 1.00 7.16
N LEU A 13 27.75 1.21 7.15
CA LEU A 13 27.21 2.52 7.50
C LEU A 13 27.44 2.68 9.00
N SER A 14 28.30 3.65 9.34
CA SER A 14 28.65 4.06 10.68
C SER A 14 27.39 4.18 11.56
N ALA A 15 27.27 3.30 12.55
CA ALA A 15 26.33 3.44 13.64
C ALA A 15 26.63 4.74 14.41
N ARG A 16 25.69 5.68 14.39
CA ARG A 16 25.50 6.65 15.46
C ARG A 16 24.12 6.39 16.07
N SER A 17 24.14 5.84 17.28
CA SER A 17 23.06 5.94 18.27
C SER A 17 23.62 6.81 19.41
N PRO A 18 22.84 7.48 20.29
CA PRO A 18 21.47 7.16 20.68
C PRO A 18 20.56 8.41 20.89
N SER A 19 19.34 8.19 21.41
CA SER A 19 18.37 9.18 21.90
C SER A 19 17.59 9.98 20.84
N GLY A 20 16.40 9.49 20.52
CA GLY A 20 15.48 10.19 19.64
C GLY A 20 14.36 9.32 19.11
N VAL A 21 13.80 8.41 19.92
CA VAL A 21 12.42 7.98 19.67
C VAL A 21 11.60 9.26 19.79
N ARG A 22 11.32 9.91 18.66
CA ARG A 22 10.34 10.99 18.59
C ARG A 22 9.00 10.34 18.90
N GLN A 23 8.68 10.32 20.18
CA GLN A 23 7.35 10.20 20.72
C GLN A 23 6.49 11.25 20.00
N GLY A 24 5.78 10.88 18.93
CA GLY A 24 5.06 11.90 18.16
C GLY A 24 4.45 11.46 16.84
N HIS A 25 3.65 10.39 16.82
CA HIS A 25 2.84 10.05 15.63
C HIS A 25 1.45 9.51 15.98
N LYS A 26 0.93 9.77 17.20
CA LYS A 26 -0.37 9.22 17.59
C LYS A 26 -1.54 9.84 16.81
N ASP A 27 -1.44 11.10 16.36
CA ASP A 27 -2.64 11.85 15.94
C ASP A 27 -2.54 12.66 14.63
N LYS A 28 -1.50 12.48 13.81
CA LYS A 28 -1.59 12.98 12.42
C LYS A 28 -2.41 11.99 11.61
N ALA A 29 -3.72 11.95 11.86
CA ALA A 29 -4.66 11.50 10.86
C ALA A 29 -4.29 12.23 9.56
N MET A 30 -4.13 11.48 8.46
CA MET A 30 -4.06 12.11 7.15
C MET A 30 -5.35 12.93 7.02
N LYS A 31 -5.26 14.24 7.14
CA LYS A 31 -6.38 15.17 6.96
C LYS A 31 -6.30 15.77 5.56
N GLY A 32 -7.44 16.14 5.02
CA GLY A 32 -7.58 16.72 3.69
C GLY A 32 -7.43 15.71 2.54
N ASP A 33 -7.48 16.23 1.31
CA ASP A 33 -7.38 15.42 0.11
C ASP A 33 -5.98 14.83 -0.05
N LEU A 34 -5.92 13.64 -0.64
CA LEU A 34 -4.69 12.90 -0.88
C LEU A 34 -4.45 12.74 -2.37
N THR A 35 -3.18 12.75 -2.74
CA THR A 35 -2.75 12.53 -4.12
C THR A 35 -1.73 11.41 -4.17
N GLY A 36 -1.65 10.77 -5.34
CA GLY A 36 -0.69 9.72 -5.57
C GLY A 36 -0.68 9.27 -7.02
N GLY A 37 0.08 8.23 -7.28
CA GLY A 37 0.22 7.69 -8.62
C GLY A 37 1.11 6.47 -8.69
N CYS A 38 1.28 5.98 -9.91
CA CYS A 38 2.17 4.86 -10.18
C CYS A 38 3.64 5.32 -10.34
N LEU A 39 4.57 4.36 -10.33
CA LEU A 39 6.01 4.64 -10.45
C LEU A 39 6.40 5.29 -11.79
N CYS A 40 5.70 4.97 -12.87
CA CYS A 40 6.00 5.51 -14.21
C CYS A 40 5.22 6.78 -14.56
N VAL A 41 4.53 7.38 -13.59
CA VAL A 41 3.72 8.62 -13.69
C VAL A 41 2.56 8.60 -14.69
N ALA A 42 2.35 7.52 -15.44
CA ALA A 42 1.25 7.37 -16.39
C ALA A 42 -0.14 7.28 -15.74
N VAL A 43 -0.18 7.04 -14.42
CA VAL A 43 -1.41 7.03 -13.63
C VAL A 43 -1.23 7.99 -12.46
N ARG A 44 -2.19 8.89 -12.30
CA ARG A 44 -2.30 9.84 -11.18
C ARG A 44 -3.71 9.77 -10.60
N TYR A 45 -3.84 10.02 -9.31
CA TYR A 45 -5.14 10.02 -8.66
C TYR A 45 -5.24 11.09 -7.58
N SER A 46 -6.48 11.49 -7.30
CA SER A 46 -6.88 12.23 -6.11
C SER A 46 -7.88 11.40 -5.31
N LEU A 47 -7.78 11.46 -3.98
CA LEU A 47 -8.69 10.83 -3.04
C LEU A 47 -9.19 11.91 -2.08
N ARG A 48 -10.49 12.23 -2.17
CA ARG A 48 -11.11 13.22 -1.28
C ARG A 48 -11.02 12.78 0.18
N GLU A 49 -11.01 13.73 1.12
CA GLU A 49 -10.89 13.42 2.55
C GLU A 49 -11.87 12.33 3.00
N GLY A 50 -13.15 12.50 2.64
CA GLY A 50 -14.17 11.44 2.57
C GLY A 50 -14.27 10.51 3.78
N PHE A 51 -14.94 9.38 3.60
CA PHE A 51 -14.82 8.28 4.56
C PHE A 51 -13.58 7.45 4.23
N ARG A 52 -12.62 7.42 5.16
CA ARG A 52 -11.45 6.54 5.09
C ARG A 52 -10.95 6.11 6.46
N PHE A 53 -10.44 4.89 6.53
CA PHE A 53 -9.81 4.34 7.71
C PHE A 53 -8.36 4.82 7.84
N ARG A 54 -7.77 4.61 9.02
CA ARG A 54 -6.32 4.75 9.17
C ARG A 54 -5.59 3.70 8.31
N PRO A 55 -4.44 4.04 7.71
CA PRO A 55 -3.57 3.06 7.09
C PRO A 55 -3.21 1.92 8.04
N TYR A 56 -3.14 0.70 7.51
CA TYR A 56 -2.79 -0.50 8.27
C TYR A 56 -1.84 -1.40 7.48
N ALA A 57 -0.98 -2.13 8.20
CA ALA A 57 -0.09 -3.13 7.63
C ALA A 57 -0.79 -4.50 7.65
N CYS A 58 -1.07 -5.06 6.48
CA CYS A 58 -1.67 -6.38 6.32
C CYS A 58 -0.58 -7.45 6.15
N HIS A 59 -0.65 -8.49 6.98
CA HIS A 59 0.35 -9.56 7.06
C HIS A 59 -0.15 -10.90 6.49
N CYS A 60 -1.32 -10.94 5.84
CA CYS A 60 -1.81 -12.20 5.28
C CYS A 60 -0.90 -12.69 4.13
N THR A 61 -0.87 -13.99 3.92
CA THR A 61 -0.05 -14.65 2.89
C THR A 61 -0.40 -14.16 1.48
N ASP A 62 -1.65 -13.78 1.21
CA ASP A 62 -2.04 -13.17 -0.06
C ASP A 62 -1.36 -11.82 -0.28
N CYS A 63 -1.27 -10.98 0.76
CA CYS A 63 -0.59 -9.69 0.69
C CYS A 63 0.93 -9.84 0.54
N GLN A 64 1.51 -10.83 1.23
CA GLN A 64 2.91 -11.19 1.08
C GLN A 64 3.21 -11.68 -0.35
N THR A 65 2.43 -12.64 -0.85
CA THR A 65 2.56 -13.19 -2.22
C THR A 65 2.43 -12.09 -3.27
N ARG A 66 1.46 -11.21 -3.07
CA ARG A 66 1.22 -10.07 -3.94
C ARG A 66 2.43 -9.15 -4.03
N THR A 67 3.13 -8.86 -2.93
CA THR A 67 4.15 -7.81 -2.88
C THR A 67 5.58 -8.33 -2.90
N GLY A 68 5.81 -9.59 -2.54
CA GLY A 68 7.12 -10.12 -2.20
C GLY A 68 7.70 -9.58 -0.88
N ALA A 69 6.93 -8.80 -0.11
CA ALA A 69 7.34 -8.19 1.14
C ALA A 69 6.67 -8.86 2.35
N ALA A 70 7.15 -8.56 3.57
CA ALA A 70 6.61 -9.10 4.81
C ALA A 70 5.15 -8.65 5.09
N PHE A 71 4.75 -7.52 4.52
CA PHE A 71 3.40 -6.97 4.62
C PHE A 71 3.09 -6.08 3.40
N ASN A 72 1.82 -5.71 3.27
CA ASN A 72 1.37 -4.68 2.34
C ASN A 72 0.61 -3.60 3.12
N GLU A 73 0.81 -2.33 2.77
CA GLU A 73 0.14 -1.21 3.43
C GLU A 73 -1.14 -0.82 2.70
N HIS A 74 -2.23 -0.77 3.46
CA HIS A 74 -3.56 -0.58 2.95
C HIS A 74 -4.28 0.56 3.67
N MET A 75 -5.18 1.23 2.96
CA MET A 75 -6.15 2.15 3.56
C MET A 75 -7.52 1.90 2.93
N LEU A 76 -8.53 1.56 3.74
CA LEU A 76 -9.89 1.38 3.27
C LEU A 76 -10.57 2.75 3.13
N PHE A 77 -11.25 3.01 2.01
CA PHE A 77 -11.92 4.28 1.73
C PHE A 77 -13.18 4.05 0.89
N ALA A 78 -14.07 5.05 0.83
CA ALA A 78 -15.25 5.01 -0.03
C ALA A 78 -14.84 5.17 -1.50
N ARG A 79 -15.17 4.18 -2.35
CA ARG A 79 -14.69 4.12 -3.74
C ARG A 79 -15.02 5.37 -4.55
N GLN A 80 -16.19 5.97 -4.31
CA GLN A 80 -16.65 7.19 -4.98
C GLN A 80 -15.74 8.41 -4.78
N ASP A 81 -14.88 8.39 -3.76
CA ASP A 81 -13.98 9.49 -3.42
C ASP A 81 -12.65 9.45 -4.19
N LEU A 82 -12.40 8.39 -4.97
CA LEU A 82 -11.21 8.23 -5.79
C LEU A 82 -11.48 8.58 -7.25
N GLU A 83 -10.75 9.60 -7.73
CA GLU A 83 -10.66 9.98 -9.13
C GLU A 83 -9.29 9.59 -9.67
N ILE A 84 -9.25 9.04 -10.89
CA ILE A 84 -8.02 8.51 -11.49
C ILE A 84 -7.91 9.03 -12.92
N GLU A 85 -6.71 9.48 -13.27
CA GLU A 85 -6.27 9.76 -14.62
C GLU A 85 -5.24 8.71 -15.05
N GLY A 86 -5.35 8.25 -16.29
CA GLY A 86 -4.47 7.23 -16.86
C GLY A 86 -5.10 5.84 -16.96
N GLU A 87 -4.42 4.95 -17.68
CA GLU A 87 -4.94 3.62 -17.98
C GLU A 87 -4.60 2.61 -16.88
N LEU A 88 -5.64 1.90 -16.43
CA LEU A 88 -5.52 0.80 -15.49
C LEU A 88 -5.75 -0.54 -16.16
N ASP A 89 -5.02 -1.56 -15.72
CA ASP A 89 -5.39 -2.95 -15.89
C ASP A 89 -5.91 -3.53 -14.57
N SER A 90 -6.54 -4.70 -14.66
CA SER A 90 -7.06 -5.39 -13.48
C SER A 90 -6.86 -6.89 -13.54
N GLY A 91 -6.81 -7.51 -12.36
CA GLY A 91 -6.87 -8.96 -12.19
C GLY A 91 -7.68 -9.33 -10.96
N SER A 92 -8.43 -10.43 -11.05
CA SER A 92 -9.31 -10.91 -9.98
C SER A 92 -8.93 -12.31 -9.54
N TYR A 93 -9.14 -12.61 -8.26
CA TYR A 93 -9.05 -13.98 -7.74
C TYR A 93 -10.09 -14.19 -6.63
N GLU A 94 -10.55 -15.43 -6.49
CA GLU A 94 -11.38 -15.84 -5.36
C GLU A 94 -10.50 -16.10 -4.14
N GLN A 95 -10.80 -15.39 -3.06
CA GLN A 95 -10.13 -15.55 -1.77
C GLN A 95 -10.67 -16.78 -1.04
N PRO A 96 -9.93 -17.38 -0.10
CA PRO A 96 -10.44 -18.48 0.74
C PRO A 96 -11.75 -18.16 1.47
N SER A 97 -12.05 -16.88 1.71
CA SER A 97 -13.33 -16.41 2.26
C SER A 97 -14.51 -16.49 1.28
N GLY A 98 -14.31 -17.01 0.06
CA GLY A 98 -15.26 -17.00 -1.05
C GLY A 98 -15.61 -15.60 -1.55
N ALA A 99 -14.73 -14.61 -1.34
CA ALA A 99 -14.91 -13.26 -1.85
C ALA A 99 -14.06 -13.08 -3.10
N VAL A 100 -14.54 -12.38 -4.12
CA VAL A 100 -13.74 -12.05 -5.29
C VAL A 100 -13.02 -10.73 -5.04
N SER A 101 -11.69 -10.77 -5.01
CA SER A 101 -10.85 -9.58 -4.90
C SER A 101 -10.33 -9.18 -6.28
N THR A 102 -10.73 -8.00 -6.75
CA THR A 102 -10.21 -7.38 -7.97
C THR A 102 -9.17 -6.33 -7.60
N ILE A 103 -7.98 -6.42 -8.18
CA ILE A 103 -6.91 -5.43 -8.02
C ILE A 103 -6.85 -4.61 -9.29
N TRP A 104 -6.73 -3.29 -9.13
CA TRP A 104 -6.49 -2.35 -10.21
C TRP A 104 -5.07 -1.78 -10.12
N GLY A 105 -4.34 -1.77 -11.24
CA GLY A 105 -2.97 -1.29 -11.33
C GLY A 105 -2.70 -0.54 -12.62
N CYS A 106 -1.56 0.16 -12.68
CA CYS A 106 -1.16 0.85 -13.89
C CYS A 106 -0.89 -0.15 -15.01
N ALA A 107 -1.57 0.00 -16.14
CA ALA A 107 -1.42 -0.89 -17.30
C ALA A 107 0.03 -0.94 -17.84
N LYS A 108 0.82 0.12 -17.59
CA LYS A 108 2.21 0.26 -18.05
C LYS A 108 3.24 -0.31 -17.08
N CYS A 109 3.28 0.15 -15.82
CA CYS A 109 4.31 -0.25 -14.85
C CYS A 109 3.83 -1.27 -13.82
N LYS A 110 2.57 -1.70 -13.89
CA LYS A 110 1.96 -2.75 -13.04
C LYS A 110 1.91 -2.43 -11.55
N VAL A 111 2.23 -1.19 -11.15
CA VAL A 111 2.02 -0.72 -9.78
C VAL A 111 0.53 -0.75 -9.48
N ARG A 112 0.17 -1.51 -8.44
CA ARG A 112 -1.21 -1.64 -7.98
C ARG A 112 -1.61 -0.41 -7.19
N ILE A 113 -2.73 0.18 -7.54
CA ILE A 113 -3.23 1.42 -6.93
C ILE A 113 -4.25 1.10 -5.84
N PHE A 114 -5.28 0.32 -6.16
CA PHE A 114 -6.32 -0.06 -5.21
C PHE A 114 -6.85 -1.47 -5.49
N ALA A 115 -7.65 -1.99 -4.57
CA ALA A 115 -8.39 -3.23 -4.75
C ALA A 115 -9.82 -3.11 -4.24
N GLU A 116 -10.74 -3.83 -4.86
CA GLU A 116 -12.14 -3.96 -4.49
C GLU A 116 -12.45 -5.42 -4.11
N ASN A 117 -13.52 -5.60 -3.34
CA ASN A 117 -14.00 -6.90 -2.90
C ASN A 117 -15.53 -6.93 -3.06
N ASP A 118 -16.05 -7.94 -3.73
CA ASP A 118 -17.47 -8.08 -4.04
C ASP A 118 -18.38 -8.18 -2.80
N LYS A 119 -17.87 -8.69 -1.67
CA LYS A 119 -18.58 -8.71 -0.38
C LYS A 119 -18.54 -7.38 0.36
N ARG A 120 -17.86 -6.35 -0.17
CA ARG A 120 -17.79 -4.99 0.39
C ARG A 120 -18.02 -3.92 -0.71
N PRO A 121 -19.18 -3.91 -1.37
CA PRO A 121 -19.47 -2.96 -2.44
C PRO A 121 -19.41 -1.51 -1.94
N GLY A 122 -18.94 -0.60 -2.80
CA GLY A 122 -18.79 0.82 -2.47
C GLY A 122 -17.51 1.18 -1.71
N PHE A 123 -16.71 0.19 -1.28
CA PHE A 123 -15.42 0.41 -0.63
C PHE A 123 -14.26 -0.15 -1.45
N ALA A 124 -13.11 0.51 -1.34
CA ALA A 124 -11.87 0.08 -1.95
C ALA A 124 -10.71 0.22 -0.96
N SER A 125 -9.65 -0.56 -1.19
CA SER A 125 -8.43 -0.54 -0.39
C SER A 125 -7.27 0.01 -1.21
N LEU A 126 -6.81 1.21 -0.87
CA LEU A 126 -5.69 1.90 -1.50
C LEU A 126 -4.38 1.25 -1.08
N ARG A 127 -3.39 1.21 -1.98
CA ARG A 127 -1.99 0.88 -1.65
C ARG A 127 -1.29 2.15 -1.19
N CYS A 128 -1.04 2.28 0.11
CA CYS A 128 -0.52 3.51 0.70
C CYS A 128 0.85 3.91 0.16
N GLY A 129 1.67 2.95 -0.30
CA GLY A 129 2.95 3.22 -0.95
C GLY A 129 2.85 4.01 -2.26
N THR A 130 1.65 4.16 -2.83
CA THR A 130 1.42 4.96 -4.05
C THR A 130 1.06 6.42 -3.77
N LEU A 131 0.87 6.78 -2.50
CA LEU A 131 0.64 8.17 -2.08
C LEU A 131 1.92 8.99 -2.28
N ASP A 132 1.76 10.25 -2.69
CA ASP A 132 2.92 11.15 -2.87
C ASP A 132 3.69 11.36 -1.55
N ARG A 133 2.97 11.36 -0.42
CA ARG A 133 3.51 11.51 0.93
C ARG A 133 3.56 10.18 1.69
N SER A 134 3.76 9.07 0.97
CA SER A 134 3.77 7.71 1.54
C SER A 134 4.80 7.53 2.69
N ALA A 135 5.93 8.24 2.65
CA ALA A 135 6.93 8.19 3.72
C ALA A 135 6.46 8.77 5.07
N GLU A 136 5.34 9.51 5.08
CA GLU A 136 4.73 10.06 6.30
C GLU A 136 3.67 9.13 6.91
N ILE A 137 3.36 8.02 6.22
CA ILE A 137 2.36 7.06 6.68
C ILE A 137 2.92 6.28 7.85
N VAL A 138 2.17 6.28 8.95
CA VAL A 138 2.41 5.40 10.08
C VAL A 138 1.26 4.41 10.15
N PRO A 139 1.40 3.21 9.57
CA PRO A 139 0.34 2.23 9.59
C PRO A 139 0.13 1.72 11.00
N VAL A 140 -1.13 1.46 11.36
CA VAL A 140 -1.41 0.64 12.54
C VAL A 140 -1.09 -0.81 12.21
N VAL A 141 -0.52 -1.54 13.15
CA VAL A 141 -0.30 -2.98 12.99
C VAL A 141 -1.67 -3.65 13.02
N SER A 142 -2.09 -4.26 11.90
CA SER A 142 -3.21 -5.21 11.96
C SER A 142 -2.73 -6.44 12.73
N PRO A 143 -3.51 -6.99 13.68
CA PRO A 143 -3.19 -8.31 14.21
C PRO A 143 -3.06 -9.25 13.02
N ALA A 144 -1.94 -9.97 12.95
CA ALA A 144 -1.71 -10.94 11.90
C ALA A 144 -2.82 -11.98 11.97
N VAL A 145 -3.65 -12.07 10.94
CA VAL A 145 -4.47 -13.26 10.72
C VAL A 145 -3.54 -14.26 10.05
N VAL A 146 -2.91 -15.08 10.89
CA VAL A 146 -2.30 -16.35 10.48
C VAL A 146 -3.38 -17.33 10.06
#